data_AF-A0A7R8XAK8-F1
#
_entry.id   AF-A0A7R8XAK8-F1
#
_cell.length_a   1.000
_cell.length_b   1.000
_cell.length_c   1.000
_cell.angle_alpha   90.00
_cell.angle_beta   90.00
_cell.angle_gamma   90.00
#
_symmetry.space_group_name_H-M   'P 1'
#
loop_
_entity.id
_entity.type
_entity.pdbx_description
1 polymer ?
#
loop_
_entity_poly.entity_id
_entity_poly.type
_entity_poly.pdbx_seq_one_letter_code
_entity_poly.pdbx_strand_id
1 'polypeptide(L)'
;TDSSEIYAFPLQGKYYLFIEQSSQLYRSFLPIHAWIHYLIFSFQGVGRVFGYILGGIYVLAKIKDIFAHVKAWRVALVRVMQNVTYGTVPNKEQIEATGNQCAICQDDLHSPTLLHCSHIFCEECVATWFDRERTCPMCRAQVADDPQWRDGSTTFFLQIF
;
A
#
# COMPACT_ATOMS: atom_id res chain seq x y z
N THR A 1 -1.30 15.97 -29.97
CA THR A 1 0.00 15.74 -29.32
C THR A 1 0.00 16.57 -28.06
N ASP A 2 -0.53 16.12 -26.93
CA ASP A 2 -0.20 14.87 -26.24
C ASP A 2 -1.31 14.64 -25.20
N SER A 3 -2.22 13.70 -25.47
CA SER A 3 -3.34 13.35 -24.59
C SER A 3 -3.11 11.99 -23.92
N SER A 4 -1.84 11.59 -23.78
CA SER A 4 -1.41 10.21 -23.48
C SER A 4 -1.15 9.93 -21.99
N GLU A 5 -1.09 10.91 -21.09
CA GLU A 5 -0.55 10.68 -19.74
C GLU A 5 -1.42 11.22 -18.61
N ILE A 6 -2.72 10.92 -18.65
CA ILE A 6 -3.51 10.85 -17.41
C ILE A 6 -3.82 9.38 -17.16
N TYR A 7 -2.76 8.59 -16.94
CA TYR A 7 -2.93 7.24 -16.40
C TYR A 7 -3.53 7.39 -15.01
N ALA A 8 -4.75 6.89 -14.83
CA ALA A 8 -5.44 6.80 -13.55
C ALA A 8 -4.47 6.22 -12.48
N PHE A 9 -4.33 6.90 -11.34
CA PHE A 9 -3.30 6.60 -10.34
C PHE A 9 -3.76 5.90 -9.05
N PRO A 10 -4.76 4.99 -9.04
CA PRO A 10 -4.97 4.16 -7.86
C PRO A 10 -3.90 3.06 -7.73
N LEU A 11 -3.22 2.72 -8.83
CA LEU A 11 -2.11 1.78 -8.85
C LEU A 11 -0.81 2.38 -8.29
N GLN A 12 -0.55 3.67 -8.50
CA GLN A 12 0.71 4.30 -8.09
C GLN A 12 0.96 4.17 -6.59
N GLY A 13 -0.05 4.46 -5.77
CA GLY A 13 0.06 4.31 -4.31
C GLY A 13 0.37 2.87 -3.86
N LYS A 14 -0.14 1.87 -4.57
CA LYS A 14 0.15 0.45 -4.28
C LYS A 14 1.59 0.11 -4.63
N TYR A 15 2.08 0.59 -5.77
CA TYR A 15 3.47 0.42 -6.18
C TYR A 15 4.43 1.12 -5.23
N TYR A 16 4.16 2.37 -4.83
CA TYR A 16 4.98 3.09 -3.86
C TYR A 16 5.02 2.37 -2.51
N LEU A 17 3.88 1.90 -1.99
CA LEU A 17 3.83 1.08 -0.79
C LEU A 17 4.69 -0.19 -0.92
N PHE A 18 4.58 -0.91 -2.04
CA PHE A 18 5.35 -2.12 -2.27
C PHE A 18 6.86 -1.87 -2.39
N ILE A 19 7.26 -0.81 -3.11
CA ILE A 19 8.65 -0.38 -3.24
C ILE A 19 9.22 -0.02 -1.87
N GLU A 20 8.48 0.75 -1.06
CA GLU A 20 8.89 1.14 0.29
C GLU A 20 9.07 -0.10 1.18
N GLN A 21 8.10 -1.02 1.22
CA GLN A 21 8.21 -2.25 2.01
C GLN A 21 9.36 -3.15 1.53
N SER A 22 9.64 -3.18 0.23
CA SER A 22 10.80 -3.90 -0.33
C SER A 22 12.12 -3.27 0.10
N SER A 23 12.19 -1.93 0.12
CA SER A 23 13.34 -1.15 0.59
C SER A 23 13.60 -1.38 2.08
N GLN A 24 12.56 -1.35 2.91
CA GLN A 24 12.67 -1.62 4.35
C GLN A 24 13.17 -3.05 4.61
N LEU A 25 12.64 -4.04 3.89
CA LEU A 25 13.11 -5.42 3.98
C LEU A 25 14.57 -5.55 3.55
N TYR A 26 14.99 -4.90 2.47
CA TYR A 26 16.39 -4.90 2.04
C TYR A 26 17.32 -4.27 3.11
N ARG A 27 16.94 -3.11 3.65
CA ARG A 27 17.71 -2.41 4.69
C ARG A 27 17.83 -3.21 5.99
N SER A 28 16.84 -4.05 6.33
CA SER A 28 16.91 -4.88 7.55
C SER A 28 17.98 -5.98 7.45
N PHE A 29 18.30 -6.45 6.24
CA PHE A 29 19.32 -7.47 5.99
C PHE A 29 20.77 -6.94 6.01
N LEU A 30 21.00 -5.68 5.59
CA LEU A 30 22.35 -5.12 5.45
C LEU A 30 23.22 -5.23 6.72
N PRO A 31 22.73 -4.92 7.94
CA PRO A 31 23.55 -4.95 9.14
C PRO A 31 23.86 -6.37 9.63
N ILE A 32 23.10 -7.38 9.20
CA ILE A 32 23.15 -8.73 9.77
C ILE A 32 24.53 -9.35 9.62
N HIS A 33 25.11 -9.29 8.43
CA HIS A 33 26.42 -9.87 8.17
C HIS A 33 27.51 -9.19 9.02
N ALA A 34 27.52 -7.86 9.06
CA ALA A 34 28.53 -7.09 9.79
C ALA A 34 28.45 -7.34 11.31
N TRP A 35 27.25 -7.29 11.89
CA TRP A 35 27.06 -7.50 13.32
C TRP A 35 27.30 -8.94 13.76
N ILE A 36 26.87 -9.94 12.97
CA ILE A 36 27.17 -11.34 13.27
C ILE A 36 28.69 -11.55 13.26
N HIS A 37 29.39 -11.02 12.25
CA HIS A 37 30.83 -11.16 12.17
C HIS A 37 31.52 -10.49 13.36
N TYR A 38 31.10 -9.28 13.71
CA TYR A 38 31.63 -8.56 14.88
C TYR A 38 31.39 -9.31 16.19
N LEU A 39 30.14 -9.73 16.47
CA LEU A 39 29.77 -10.36 17.74
C LEU A 39 30.40 -11.75 17.92
N ILE A 40 30.60 -12.49 16.83
CA ILE A 40 31.16 -13.86 16.87
C ILE A 40 32.69 -13.85 16.87
N PHE A 41 33.32 -13.00 16.04
CA PHE A 41 34.77 -13.09 15.79
C PHE A 41 35.61 -12.02 16.49
N SER A 42 35.03 -10.92 16.97
CA SER A 42 35.81 -9.83 17.58
C SER A 42 36.24 -10.11 19.02
N PHE A 43 35.57 -11.02 19.74
CA PHE A 43 35.86 -11.29 21.16
C PHE A 43 36.76 -12.52 21.35
N GLN A 44 37.79 -12.38 22.19
CA GLN A 44 38.76 -13.42 22.51
C GLN A 44 38.68 -13.87 23.99
N GLY A 45 39.23 -15.05 24.28
CA GLY A 45 39.26 -15.62 25.63
C GLY A 45 37.86 -15.79 26.23
N VAL A 46 37.70 -15.42 27.51
CA VAL A 46 36.42 -15.47 28.23
C VAL A 46 35.34 -14.57 27.61
N GLY A 47 35.75 -13.50 26.90
CA GLY A 47 34.83 -12.59 26.20
C GLY A 47 34.08 -13.24 25.02
N ARG A 48 34.56 -14.39 24.52
CA ARG A 48 33.91 -15.11 23.41
C ARG A 48 32.53 -15.64 23.80
N VAL A 49 32.36 -16.08 25.04
CA VAL A 49 31.06 -16.52 25.58
C VAL A 49 30.07 -15.34 25.59
N PHE A 50 30.55 -14.16 26.00
CA PHE A 50 29.75 -12.93 25.96
C PHE A 50 29.35 -12.54 24.53
N GLY A 51 30.28 -12.64 23.57
CA GLY A 51 30.01 -12.45 22.15
C GLY A 51 28.92 -13.38 21.61
N TYR A 52 28.95 -14.67 21.96
CA TYR A 52 27.89 -15.62 21.57
C TYR A 52 26.54 -15.31 22.20
N ILE A 53 26.50 -14.89 23.47
CA ILE A 53 25.25 -14.50 24.14
C ILE A 53 24.63 -13.29 23.43
N LEU A 54 25.42 -12.23 23.20
CA LEU A 54 24.96 -11.04 22.48
C LEU A 54 24.57 -11.36 21.04
N GLY A 55 25.34 -12.19 20.34
CA GLY A 55 25.02 -12.68 19.00
C GLY A 55 23.69 -13.42 18.95
N GLY A 56 23.41 -14.28 19.92
CA GLY A 56 22.13 -14.96 20.06
C GLY A 56 20.97 -14.00 20.28
N ILE A 57 21.12 -13.03 21.19
CA ILE A 57 20.11 -11.99 21.43
C ILE A 57 19.87 -11.15 20.16
N TYR A 58 20.93 -10.75 19.48
CA TYR A 58 20.87 -10.00 18.22
C TYR A 58 20.11 -10.76 17.14
N VAL A 59 20.43 -12.05 16.94
CA VAL A 59 19.74 -12.90 15.96
C VAL A 59 18.26 -13.05 16.29
N LEU A 60 17.90 -13.26 17.56
CA LEU A 60 16.49 -13.34 17.99
C LEU A 60 15.73 -12.03 17.74
N ALA A 61 16.36 -10.88 18.02
CA ALA A 61 15.79 -9.57 17.73
C ALA A 61 15.59 -9.36 16.22
N LYS A 62 16.59 -9.71 15.40
CA LYS A 62 16.52 -9.61 13.94
C LYS A 62 15.51 -10.57 13.32
N ILE A 63 15.33 -11.78 13.86
CA ILE A 63 14.28 -12.69 13.39
C ILE A 63 12.89 -12.05 13.56
N LYS A 64 12.62 -11.43 14.72
CA LYS A 64 11.36 -10.73 14.96
C LYS A 64 11.15 -9.56 14.00
N ASP A 65 12.19 -8.75 13.80
CA ASP A 65 12.20 -7.61 12.89
C ASP A 65 11.92 -8.02 11.43
N ILE A 66 12.67 -9.00 10.92
CA ILE A 66 12.50 -9.54 9.57
C ILE A 66 11.10 -10.12 9.40
N PHE A 67 10.58 -10.85 10.39
CA PHE A 67 9.22 -11.41 10.29
C PHE A 67 8.16 -10.32 10.14
N ALA A 68 8.31 -9.21 10.87
CA ALA A 68 7.41 -8.06 10.74
C ALA A 68 7.49 -7.45 9.32
N HIS A 69 8.70 -7.21 8.81
CA HIS A 69 8.91 -6.68 7.46
C HIS A 69 8.42 -7.63 6.36
N VAL A 70 8.63 -8.94 6.50
CA VAL A 70 8.13 -9.95 5.54
C VAL A 70 6.61 -9.99 5.55
N LYS A 71 5.97 -9.91 6.73
CA LYS A 71 4.50 -9.85 6.83
C LYS A 71 3.97 -8.59 6.13
N ALA A 72 4.58 -7.43 6.38
CA ALA A 72 4.18 -6.17 5.77
C ALA A 72 4.39 -6.18 4.24
N TRP A 73 5.52 -6.70 3.78
CA TRP A 73 5.82 -6.88 2.37
C TRP A 73 4.82 -7.82 1.67
N ARG A 74 4.45 -8.94 2.28
CA ARG A 74 3.42 -9.86 1.74
C ARG A 74 2.07 -9.16 1.60
N VAL A 75 1.67 -8.37 2.60
CA VAL A 75 0.43 -7.58 2.54
C VAL A 75 0.51 -6.55 1.40
N ALA A 76 1.64 -5.85 1.26
CA ALA A 76 1.85 -4.90 0.18
C ALA A 76 1.80 -5.57 -1.21
N LEU A 77 2.44 -6.75 -1.36
CA LEU A 77 2.41 -7.53 -2.59
C LEU A 77 0.97 -7.93 -2.95
N VAL A 78 0.21 -8.49 -2.00
CA VAL A 78 -1.20 -8.86 -2.23
C VAL A 78 -2.02 -7.64 -2.64
N ARG A 79 -1.81 -6.47 -2.02
CA ARG A 79 -2.50 -5.23 -2.37
C ARG A 79 -2.19 -4.75 -3.79
N VAL A 80 -0.95 -4.91 -4.26
CA VAL A 80 -0.55 -4.62 -5.65
C VAL A 80 -1.28 -5.55 -6.63
N MET A 81 -1.39 -6.83 -6.28
CA MET A 81 -2.04 -7.84 -7.15
C MET A 81 -3.57 -7.75 -7.16
N GLN A 82 -4.17 -7.10 -6.17
CA GLN A 82 -5.63 -6.90 -6.13
C GLN A 82 -6.06 -5.79 -7.10
N ASN A 83 -7.07 -6.06 -7.93
CA ASN A 83 -7.76 -5.00 -8.67
C ASN A 83 -8.57 -4.13 -7.69
N VAL A 84 -8.57 -2.82 -7.90
CA VAL A 84 -9.38 -1.90 -7.09
C VAL A 84 -10.77 -1.84 -7.70
N THR A 85 -11.71 -2.58 -7.14
CA THR A 85 -13.14 -2.44 -7.47
C THR A 85 -13.78 -1.51 -6.45
N TYR A 86 -14.21 -0.32 -6.87
CA TYR A 86 -14.83 0.67 -5.98
C TYR A 86 -16.32 0.40 -5.70
N GLY A 87 -16.92 -0.49 -6.50
CA GLY A 87 -18.34 -0.73 -6.50
C GLY A 87 -18.70 -1.95 -7.35
N THR A 88 -19.99 -2.14 -7.58
CA THR A 88 -20.54 -3.20 -8.43
C THR A 88 -21.06 -2.63 -9.74
N VAL A 89 -21.34 -3.49 -10.72
CA VAL A 89 -22.01 -3.08 -11.95
C VAL A 89 -23.51 -2.86 -11.64
N PRO A 90 -24.09 -1.67 -11.91
CA PRO A 90 -25.50 -1.38 -11.69
C PRO A 90 -26.39 -2.09 -12.73
N ASN A 91 -27.63 -2.41 -12.32
CA ASN A 91 -28.64 -2.92 -13.23
C ASN A 91 -29.21 -1.80 -14.14
N LYS A 92 -29.83 -2.16 -15.27
CA LYS A 92 -30.38 -1.19 -16.23
C LYS A 92 -31.39 -0.20 -15.60
N GLU A 93 -32.26 -0.70 -14.72
CA GLU A 93 -33.24 0.14 -14.02
C GLU A 93 -32.58 1.21 -13.13
N GLN A 94 -31.43 0.88 -12.52
CA GLN A 94 -30.69 1.81 -11.66
C GLN A 94 -29.98 2.89 -12.49
N ILE A 95 -29.48 2.52 -13.67
CA ILE A 95 -28.89 3.45 -14.63
C ILE A 95 -29.95 4.42 -15.15
N GLU A 96 -31.14 3.91 -15.51
CA GLU A 96 -32.28 4.71 -15.95
C GLU A 96 -32.77 5.68 -14.86
N ALA A 97 -32.80 5.24 -13.59
CA ALA A 97 -33.14 6.11 -12.45
C ALA A 97 -32.17 7.30 -12.26
N THR A 98 -30.96 7.21 -12.81
CA THR A 98 -29.95 8.28 -12.78
C THR A 98 -30.02 9.18 -14.02
N GLY A 99 -30.98 8.96 -14.92
CA GLY A 99 -31.09 9.69 -16.19
C GLY A 99 -29.98 9.34 -17.19
N ASN A 100 -29.32 8.19 -17.03
CA ASN A 100 -28.19 7.72 -17.82
C ASN A 100 -26.96 8.66 -17.87
N GLN A 101 -26.90 9.68 -17.00
CA GLN A 101 -25.88 10.71 -17.01
C GLN A 101 -24.95 10.58 -15.81
N CYS A 102 -23.64 10.72 -16.03
CA CYS A 102 -22.66 10.72 -14.95
C CYS A 102 -22.56 12.11 -14.30
N ALA A 103 -22.66 12.20 -12.98
CA ALA A 103 -22.54 13.48 -12.26
C ALA A 103 -21.12 14.09 -12.25
N ILE A 104 -20.08 13.35 -12.69
CA ILE A 104 -18.69 13.85 -12.75
C ILE A 104 -18.40 14.44 -14.14
N CYS A 105 -18.54 13.66 -15.22
CA CYS A 105 -18.29 14.16 -16.58
C CYS A 105 -19.48 14.87 -17.22
N GLN A 106 -20.68 14.74 -16.64
CA GLN A 106 -21.94 15.28 -17.17
C GLN A 106 -22.31 14.74 -18.56
N ASP A 107 -21.78 13.58 -18.91
CA ASP A 107 -22.02 12.87 -20.17
C ASP A 107 -22.70 11.51 -19.90
N ASP A 108 -23.06 10.80 -20.96
CA ASP A 108 -23.60 9.45 -20.89
C ASP A 108 -22.67 8.50 -20.11
N LEU A 109 -23.27 7.59 -19.35
CA LEU A 109 -22.54 6.63 -18.53
C LEU A 109 -21.76 5.61 -19.39
N HIS A 110 -20.44 5.69 -19.36
CA HIS A 110 -19.52 4.67 -19.88
C HIS A 110 -19.01 3.81 -18.72
N SER A 111 -19.13 2.48 -18.85
CA SER A 111 -18.80 1.50 -17.79
C SER A 111 -19.30 1.93 -16.39
N PRO A 112 -20.62 2.01 -16.18
CA PRO A 112 -21.18 2.53 -14.93
C PRO A 112 -20.79 1.65 -13.74
N THR A 113 -20.40 2.30 -12.64
CA THR A 113 -20.02 1.67 -11.38
C THR A 113 -20.92 2.21 -10.27
N LEU A 114 -21.58 1.30 -9.55
CA LEU A 114 -22.43 1.57 -8.39
C LEU A 114 -21.61 1.49 -7.11
N LEU A 115 -21.46 2.63 -6.42
CA LEU A 115 -20.79 2.67 -5.13
C LEU A 115 -21.69 2.10 -4.01
N HIS A 116 -21.08 1.71 -2.88
CA HIS A 116 -21.79 1.24 -1.68
C HIS A 116 -22.80 2.24 -1.10
N CYS A 117 -22.68 3.53 -1.43
CA CYS A 117 -23.62 4.58 -1.08
C CYS A 117 -24.75 4.77 -2.10
N SER A 118 -24.91 3.82 -3.03
CA SER A 118 -25.94 3.79 -4.09
C SER A 118 -25.83 4.88 -5.16
N HIS A 119 -24.67 5.51 -5.32
CA HIS A 119 -24.41 6.49 -6.36
C HIS A 119 -23.66 5.87 -7.55
N ILE A 120 -24.05 6.27 -8.78
CA ILE A 120 -23.54 5.71 -10.03
C ILE A 120 -22.68 6.75 -10.76
N PHE A 121 -21.52 6.31 -11.24
CA PHE A 121 -20.58 7.12 -12.02
C PHE A 121 -19.90 6.26 -13.09
N CYS A 122 -19.25 6.87 -14.08
CA CYS A 122 -18.33 6.13 -14.96
C CYS A 122 -17.15 5.59 -14.14
N GLU A 123 -16.67 4.39 -14.46
CA GLU A 123 -15.55 3.75 -13.77
C GLU A 123 -14.29 4.66 -13.76
N GLU A 124 -13.96 5.24 -14.91
CA GLU A 124 -12.79 6.13 -15.05
C GLU A 124 -12.95 7.44 -14.26
N CYS A 125 -14.16 8.02 -14.28
CA CYS A 125 -14.46 9.25 -13.56
C CYS A 125 -14.32 9.07 -12.05
N VAL A 126 -14.88 7.97 -11.53
CA VAL A 126 -14.87 7.71 -10.09
C VAL A 126 -13.48 7.26 -9.61
N ALA A 127 -12.73 6.54 -10.44
CA ALA A 127 -11.33 6.22 -10.17
C ALA A 127 -10.47 7.49 -10.03
N THR A 128 -10.62 8.42 -10.97
CA THR A 128 -9.91 9.72 -10.96
C THR A 128 -10.28 10.57 -9.74
N TRP A 129 -11.54 10.51 -9.29
CA TRP A 129 -11.96 11.20 -8.07
C TRP A 129 -11.31 10.59 -6.82
N PHE A 130 -11.30 9.25 -6.71
CA PHE A 130 -10.69 8.54 -5.59
C PHE A 130 -9.16 8.69 -5.51
N ASP A 131 -8.53 9.11 -6.60
CA ASP A 131 -7.13 9.52 -6.57
C ASP A 131 -6.91 10.75 -5.68
N ARG A 132 -7.90 11.64 -5.53
CA ARG A 132 -7.79 12.82 -4.66
C ARG A 132 -8.51 12.64 -3.33
N GLU A 133 -9.70 12.07 -3.35
CA GLU A 133 -10.64 12.09 -2.22
C GLU A 133 -11.39 10.76 -2.14
N ARG A 134 -11.35 10.02 -1.01
CA ARG A 134 -11.95 8.67 -0.88
C ARG A 134 -13.43 8.68 -0.52
N THR A 135 -14.06 9.84 -0.65
CA THR A 135 -15.48 10.02 -0.36
C THR A 135 -16.29 10.15 -1.64
N CYS A 136 -17.56 9.76 -1.60
CA CYS A 136 -18.44 9.89 -2.75
C CYS A 136 -18.58 11.37 -3.17
N PRO A 137 -18.46 11.72 -4.46
CA PRO A 137 -18.62 13.10 -4.94
C PRO A 137 -19.97 13.73 -4.59
N MET A 138 -21.03 12.90 -4.48
CA MET A 138 -22.39 13.37 -4.21
C MET A 138 -22.72 13.45 -2.72
N CYS A 139 -22.43 12.41 -1.93
CA CYS A 139 -22.85 12.35 -0.52
C CYS A 139 -21.73 12.38 0.51
N ARG A 140 -20.47 12.41 0.06
CA ARG A 140 -19.27 12.35 0.91
C ARG A 140 -19.17 11.11 1.82
N ALA A 141 -19.98 10.07 1.58
CA ALA A 141 -19.83 8.79 2.26
C ALA A 141 -18.45 8.18 1.93
N GLN A 142 -17.80 7.57 2.92
CA GLN A 142 -16.50 6.93 2.74
C GLN A 142 -16.65 5.64 1.94
N VAL A 143 -15.92 5.53 0.82
CA VAL A 143 -16.10 4.43 -0.16
C VAL A 143 -14.96 3.43 -0.13
N ALA A 144 -13.78 3.85 0.33
CA ALA A 144 -12.60 3.00 0.47
C ALA A 144 -11.85 3.32 1.76
N ASP A 145 -11.29 2.29 2.40
CA ASP A 145 -10.35 2.45 3.51
C ASP A 145 -9.11 3.22 3.01
N ASP A 146 -8.64 4.17 3.82
CA ASP A 146 -7.41 4.89 3.51
C ASP A 146 -6.23 3.95 3.77
N PRO A 147 -5.46 3.52 2.74
CA PRO A 147 -4.23 2.82 3.01
C PRO A 147 -3.29 3.81 3.69
N GLN A 148 -2.84 3.46 4.91
CA GLN A 148 -2.04 4.25 5.85
C GLN A 148 -0.67 4.79 5.33
N TRP A 149 -0.47 4.94 4.01
CA TRP A 149 0.83 5.16 3.37
C TRP A 149 0.74 5.91 2.02
N ARG A 150 -0.37 6.62 1.72
CA ARG A 150 -0.53 7.32 0.42
C ARG A 150 0.39 8.53 0.25
N ASP A 151 0.74 9.19 1.33
CA ASP A 151 1.54 10.42 1.32
C ASP A 151 3.04 10.16 1.21
N GLY A 152 3.46 8.89 1.14
CA GLY A 152 4.87 8.53 1.19
C GLY A 152 5.51 8.84 2.54
N SER A 153 4.72 9.09 3.59
CA SER A 153 5.25 9.22 4.94
C SER A 153 5.78 7.86 5.38
N THR A 154 7.11 7.68 5.40
CA THR A 154 7.73 6.59 6.15
C THR A 154 7.31 6.72 7.61
N THR A 155 6.90 5.63 8.28
CA THR A 155 6.71 5.65 9.73
C THR A 155 7.97 6.21 10.34
N PHE A 156 7.82 7.15 11.27
CA PHE A 156 8.87 7.69 12.13
C PHE A 156 9.52 6.62 13.04
N PHE A 157 9.48 5.35 12.67
CA PHE A 157 10.20 4.30 13.36
C PHE A 157 11.69 4.54 13.13
N LEU A 158 12.34 5.07 14.17
CA LEU A 158 13.79 5.12 14.29
C LEU A 158 14.35 3.76 13.89
N GLN A 159 15.01 3.70 12.72
CA GLN A 159 15.76 2.52 12.30
C GLN A 159 17.00 2.44 13.18
N ILE A 160 16.89 1.69 14.28
CA ILE A 160 18.04 1.33 15.09
C ILE A 160 18.80 0.24 14.31
N PHE A 161 19.91 0.65 13.71
CA PHE A 161 20.84 -0.22 12.98
C PHE A 161 21.71 -1.08 13.91
#